data_AF-A0A919RLE2-F1
#
_entry.id   AF-A0A919RLE2-F1
#
_cell.length_a   1.000
_cell.length_b   1.000
_cell.length_c   1.000
_cell.angle_alpha   90.00
_cell.angle_beta   90.00
_cell.angle_gamma   90.00
#
_symmetry.space_group_name_H-M   'P 1'
#
loop_
_entity.id
_entity.type
_entity.pdbx_description
1 polymer ?
#
loop_
_entity_poly.entity_id
_entity_poly.type
_entity_poly.pdbx_seq_one_letter_code
_entity_poly.pdbx_strand_id
1 'polypeptide(L)'
;MTTRPCVHCGAPIERRPGRGRPKAYCPEGDCQAAAKRDREMRRATPGLTGTLARAEDFYERMEKGLAAAIEPLALVLAEELSPAGVEAKLSAMQADAHTRVAIARAEREQAFEQVRLSREAAEAAREEAERMRGQVEEAGVERDTALADAERAREQALAALREAASTQRQSRQTAEEALRRADAAERSRVQAVGEMTVRLEAALAESEESAGRAAEAQATAEQAAAERDKAIAEATLAGRMRVEAEQAAAGSIARAQAAEAERDRALSRAVAAEQAREQAVAERAEARAREAEAVRQAERSENAAAERIAAAEQEAARRIEGERGLRAEAERGTAAAVAERDRLTMELALEQARGADLRAQIESLRAEASGLRERAVAAELRVAQGD
;
A
#
# COMPACT_ATOMS: atom_id res chain seq x y z
N MET A 1 -67.82 55.17 -25.45
CA MET A 1 -68.85 54.11 -25.56
C MET A 1 -68.99 53.77 -27.04
N THR A 2 -68.69 52.54 -27.44
CA THR A 2 -68.81 52.11 -28.86
C THR A 2 -70.20 51.50 -29.07
N THR A 3 -71.06 52.23 -29.78
CA THR A 3 -72.40 51.75 -30.19
C THR A 3 -72.28 50.90 -31.45
N ARG A 4 -72.97 49.75 -31.50
CA ARG A 4 -73.06 48.90 -32.70
C ARG A 4 -74.52 48.73 -33.10
N PRO A 5 -74.88 48.80 -34.39
CA PRO A 5 -76.25 48.57 -34.81
C PRO A 5 -76.70 47.11 -34.57
N CYS A 6 -77.98 46.94 -34.26
CA CYS A 6 -78.66 45.66 -34.20
C CYS A 6 -78.66 44.98 -35.57
N VAL A 7 -78.32 43.69 -35.60
CA VAL A 7 -78.23 42.90 -36.84
C VAL A 7 -79.58 42.76 -37.55
N HIS A 8 -80.70 42.91 -36.84
CA HIS A 8 -82.04 42.77 -37.43
C HIS A 8 -82.71 44.10 -37.77
N CYS A 9 -82.71 45.07 -36.84
CA CYS A 9 -83.45 46.34 -37.01
C CYS A 9 -82.55 47.58 -37.12
N GLY A 10 -81.23 47.45 -37.01
CA GLY A 10 -80.28 48.56 -37.09
C GLY A 10 -80.18 49.46 -35.85
N ALA A 11 -81.05 49.29 -34.84
CA ALA A 11 -81.06 50.11 -33.63
C ALA A 11 -79.70 50.11 -32.90
N PRO A 12 -79.24 51.24 -32.35
CA PRO A 12 -77.96 51.32 -31.66
C PRO A 12 -77.98 50.48 -30.38
N ILE A 13 -77.05 49.53 -30.28
CA ILE A 13 -76.85 48.70 -29.09
C ILE A 13 -75.67 49.27 -28.32
N GLU A 14 -75.91 49.63 -27.06
CA GLU A 14 -74.85 50.03 -26.14
C GLU A 14 -74.00 48.83 -25.73
N ARG A 15 -72.69 48.91 -26.00
CA ARG A 15 -71.74 47.93 -25.50
C ARG A 15 -71.25 48.33 -24.12
N ARG A 16 -71.56 47.51 -23.11
CA ARG A 16 -70.84 47.54 -21.83
C ARG A 16 -69.49 46.83 -21.99
N PRO A 17 -68.37 47.44 -21.58
CA PRO A 17 -67.09 46.73 -21.54
C PRO A 17 -67.15 45.64 -20.46
N GLY A 18 -67.01 44.38 -20.87
CA GLY A 18 -67.07 43.22 -19.96
C GLY A 18 -66.82 41.90 -20.69
N ARG A 19 -66.49 40.83 -19.93
CA ARG A 19 -66.30 39.49 -20.50
C ARG A 19 -67.65 38.90 -20.91
N GLY A 20 -67.82 38.62 -22.21
CA GLY A 20 -69.00 37.93 -22.75
C GLY A 20 -69.13 38.11 -24.26
N ARG A 21 -69.89 37.21 -24.91
CA ARG A 21 -70.19 37.32 -26.35
C ARG A 21 -70.97 38.63 -26.57
N PRO A 22 -70.48 39.55 -27.41
CA PRO A 22 -71.18 40.81 -27.64
C PRO A 22 -72.61 40.59 -28.12
N LYS A 23 -73.56 41.36 -27.56
CA LYS A 23 -74.96 41.31 -27.99
C LYS A 23 -75.05 41.76 -29.45
N ALA A 24 -75.62 40.91 -30.30
CA ALA A 24 -75.81 41.17 -31.73
C ALA A 24 -77.19 41.76 -32.05
N TYR A 25 -78.14 41.62 -31.12
CA TYR A 25 -79.52 42.09 -31.25
C TYR A 25 -79.86 43.03 -30.09
N CYS A 26 -80.79 43.98 -30.33
CA CYS A 26 -81.22 44.92 -29.31
C CYS A 26 -81.91 44.17 -28.14
N PRO A 27 -81.65 44.57 -26.89
CA PRO A 27 -82.27 43.91 -25.73
C PRO A 27 -83.73 44.29 -25.55
N GLU A 28 -84.16 45.44 -26.06
CA GLU A 28 -85.50 46.01 -25.88
C GLU A 28 -86.54 45.47 -26.87
N GLY A 29 -86.14 44.60 -27.82
CA GLY A 29 -87.08 44.04 -28.79
C GLY A 29 -86.79 42.58 -29.12
N ASP A 30 -87.82 41.88 -29.60
CA ASP A 30 -87.79 40.46 -30.02
C ASP A 30 -86.96 40.21 -31.29
N CYS A 31 -86.05 41.11 -31.65
CA CYS A 31 -85.23 41.04 -32.85
C CYS A 31 -84.44 39.73 -32.98
N GLN A 32 -84.03 39.13 -31.87
CA GLN A 32 -83.38 37.82 -31.88
C GLN A 32 -84.35 36.70 -32.26
N ALA A 33 -85.55 36.70 -31.69
CA ALA A 33 -86.60 35.71 -31.98
C ALA A 33 -87.17 35.89 -33.39
N ALA A 34 -87.37 37.13 -33.83
CA ALA A 34 -87.77 37.49 -35.19
C ALA A 34 -86.73 37.03 -36.21
N ALA A 35 -85.44 37.34 -36.01
CA ALA A 35 -84.37 36.86 -36.89
C ALA A 35 -84.20 35.32 -36.87
N LYS A 36 -84.55 34.65 -35.75
CA LYS A 36 -84.58 33.17 -35.70
C LYS A 36 -85.71 32.61 -36.55
N ARG A 37 -86.94 33.12 -36.38
CA ARG A 37 -88.10 32.74 -37.19
C ARG A 37 -87.88 32.99 -38.67
N ASP A 38 -87.29 34.13 -39.03
CA ASP A 38 -87.01 34.50 -40.42
C ASP A 38 -86.00 33.53 -41.07
N ARG A 39 -84.98 33.09 -40.32
CA ARG A 39 -84.03 32.05 -40.77
C ARG A 39 -84.67 30.67 -40.89
N GLU A 40 -85.54 30.29 -39.96
CA GLU A 40 -86.27 29.02 -40.02
C GLU A 40 -87.24 28.99 -41.20
N MET A 41 -87.96 30.09 -41.42
CA MET A 41 -88.79 30.29 -42.62
C MET A 41 -87.98 30.16 -43.90
N ARG A 42 -86.86 30.88 -44.04
CA ARG A 42 -85.98 30.79 -45.22
C ARG A 42 -85.42 29.38 -45.45
N ARG A 43 -85.14 28.62 -44.39
CA ARG A 43 -84.70 27.22 -44.48
C ARG A 43 -85.80 26.24 -44.85
N ALA A 44 -87.05 26.54 -44.47
CA ALA A 44 -88.22 25.72 -44.75
C ALA A 44 -88.87 26.04 -46.09
N THR A 45 -88.54 27.18 -46.71
CA THR A 45 -89.01 27.56 -48.06
C THR A 45 -88.69 26.47 -49.07
N PRO A 46 -89.69 25.87 -49.74
CA PRO A 46 -89.46 24.86 -50.77
C PRO A 46 -88.75 25.47 -52.00
N GLY A 47 -87.92 24.66 -52.67
CA GLY A 47 -87.24 25.04 -53.91
C GLY A 47 -85.83 25.62 -53.74
N LEU A 48 -85.34 26.28 -54.80
CA LEU A 48 -83.94 26.74 -54.92
C LEU A 48 -83.52 27.73 -53.81
N THR A 49 -84.47 28.56 -53.34
CA THR A 49 -84.21 29.59 -52.33
C THR A 49 -83.93 28.97 -50.95
N GLY A 50 -84.65 27.93 -50.55
CA GLY A 50 -84.37 27.22 -49.29
C GLY A 50 -83.14 26.33 -49.35
N THR A 51 -82.81 25.76 -50.51
CA THR A 51 -81.53 25.05 -50.69
C THR A 51 -80.34 26.00 -50.65
N LEU A 52 -80.47 27.20 -51.21
CA LEU A 52 -79.44 28.25 -51.16
C LEU A 52 -79.22 28.71 -49.72
N ALA A 53 -80.29 28.98 -48.96
CA ALA A 53 -80.19 29.39 -47.56
C ALA A 53 -79.51 28.33 -46.66
N ARG A 54 -79.74 27.04 -46.89
CA ARG A 54 -79.03 25.95 -46.18
C ARG A 54 -77.56 25.84 -46.57
N ALA A 55 -77.24 26.07 -47.85
CA ALA A 55 -75.85 26.11 -48.31
C ALA A 55 -75.10 27.28 -47.70
N GLU A 56 -75.69 28.49 -47.68
CA GLU A 56 -75.14 29.68 -47.03
C GLU A 56 -74.87 29.46 -45.53
N ASP A 57 -75.82 28.88 -44.79
CA ASP A 57 -75.65 28.52 -43.37
C ASP A 57 -74.50 27.51 -43.16
N PHE A 58 -74.32 26.56 -44.09
CA PHE A 58 -73.22 25.59 -44.05
C PHE A 58 -71.87 26.28 -44.29
N TYR A 59 -71.79 27.16 -45.29
CA TYR A 59 -70.60 27.97 -45.56
C TYR A 59 -70.23 28.85 -44.35
N GLU A 60 -71.21 29.53 -43.73
CA GLU A 60 -70.96 30.39 -42.56
C GLU A 60 -70.46 29.57 -41.36
N ARG A 61 -70.93 28.32 -41.19
CA ARG A 61 -70.44 27.42 -40.14
C ARG A 61 -69.04 26.90 -40.44
N MET A 62 -68.77 26.53 -41.69
CA MET A 62 -67.45 26.08 -42.13
C MET A 62 -66.42 27.21 -42.00
N GLU A 63 -66.77 28.43 -42.37
CA GLU A 63 -65.95 29.63 -42.20
C GLU A 63 -65.63 29.89 -40.72
N LYS A 64 -66.63 29.81 -39.83
CA LYS A 64 -66.43 29.95 -38.38
C LYS A 64 -65.56 28.82 -37.79
N GLY A 65 -65.74 27.58 -38.25
CA GLY A 65 -64.95 26.44 -37.81
C GLY A 65 -63.49 26.53 -38.28
N LEU A 66 -63.28 26.94 -39.54
CA LEU A 66 -61.96 27.15 -40.11
C LEU A 66 -61.24 28.33 -39.44
N ALA A 67 -61.94 29.45 -39.22
CA ALA A 67 -61.41 30.58 -38.47
C ALA A 67 -61.00 30.17 -37.04
N ALA A 68 -61.82 29.38 -36.34
CA ALA A 68 -61.51 28.89 -35.00
C ALA A 68 -60.32 27.93 -34.96
N ALA A 69 -60.01 27.23 -36.06
CA ALA A 69 -58.83 26.37 -36.16
C ALA A 69 -57.57 27.15 -36.57
N ILE A 70 -57.71 28.14 -37.47
CA ILE A 70 -56.60 28.94 -37.98
C ILE A 70 -56.16 30.00 -36.96
N GLU A 71 -57.07 30.61 -36.22
CA GLU A 71 -56.76 31.71 -35.30
C GLU A 71 -55.75 31.30 -34.20
N PRO A 72 -55.87 30.15 -33.51
CA PRO A 72 -54.85 29.70 -32.57
C PRO A 72 -53.49 29.42 -33.23
N LEU A 73 -53.50 28.83 -34.43
CA LEU A 73 -52.26 28.56 -35.18
C LEU A 73 -51.58 29.86 -35.61
N ALA A 74 -52.36 30.84 -36.04
CA ALA A 74 -51.87 32.16 -36.40
C ALA A 74 -51.30 32.90 -35.18
N LEU A 75 -51.88 32.74 -33.99
CA LEU A 75 -51.34 33.29 -32.75
C LEU A 75 -50.00 32.65 -32.36
N VAL A 76 -49.89 31.32 -32.42
CA VAL A 76 -48.63 30.62 -32.15
C VAL A 76 -47.57 30.99 -33.20
N LEU A 77 -47.93 31.04 -34.49
CA LEU A 77 -47.02 31.49 -35.54
C LEU A 77 -46.60 32.95 -35.35
N ALA A 78 -47.52 33.84 -34.95
CA ALA A 78 -47.20 35.22 -34.67
C ALA A 78 -46.30 35.36 -33.45
N GLU A 79 -46.49 34.56 -32.40
CA GLU A 79 -45.62 34.53 -31.23
C GLU A 79 -44.22 34.03 -31.60
N GLU A 80 -44.14 32.93 -32.34
CA GLU A 80 -42.88 32.25 -32.71
C GLU A 80 -42.09 32.96 -33.82
N LEU A 81 -42.77 33.69 -34.70
CA LEU A 81 -42.15 34.51 -35.75
C LEU A 81 -42.10 35.99 -35.37
N SER A 82 -42.60 36.38 -34.19
CA SER A 82 -42.38 37.73 -33.69
C SER A 82 -40.88 37.94 -33.43
N PRO A 83 -40.39 39.18 -33.56
CA PRO A 83 -39.00 39.50 -33.19
C PRO A 83 -38.66 39.00 -31.77
N ALA A 84 -39.57 39.16 -30.81
CA ALA A 84 -39.39 38.72 -29.43
C ALA A 84 -39.30 37.19 -29.29
N GLY A 85 -40.14 36.43 -30.01
CA GLY A 85 -40.10 34.95 -29.99
C GLY A 85 -38.84 34.39 -30.65
N VAL A 86 -38.41 34.99 -31.76
CA VAL A 86 -37.15 34.63 -32.43
C VAL A 86 -35.96 34.95 -31.53
N GLU A 87 -35.92 36.12 -30.88
CA GLU A 87 -34.86 36.48 -29.94
C GLU A 87 -34.82 35.57 -28.72
N ALA A 88 -35.98 35.16 -28.18
CA ALA A 88 -36.06 34.18 -27.10
C ALA A 88 -35.50 32.81 -27.52
N LYS A 89 -35.84 32.34 -28.73
CA LYS A 89 -35.30 31.09 -29.29
C LYS A 89 -33.79 31.17 -29.52
N LEU A 90 -33.30 32.27 -30.08
CA LEU A 90 -31.87 32.50 -30.28
C LEU A 90 -31.13 32.52 -28.95
N SER A 91 -31.70 33.17 -27.93
CA SER A 91 -31.11 33.22 -26.58
C SER A 91 -31.08 31.83 -25.94
N ALA A 92 -32.13 31.03 -26.08
CA ALA A 92 -32.16 29.65 -25.61
C ALA A 92 -31.11 28.78 -26.33
N MET A 93 -31.01 28.88 -27.65
CA MET A 93 -29.99 28.15 -28.42
C MET A 93 -28.57 28.60 -28.08
N GLN A 94 -28.35 29.90 -27.81
CA GLN A 94 -27.07 30.42 -27.34
C GLN A 94 -26.72 29.88 -25.95
N ALA A 95 -27.68 29.86 -25.02
CA ALA A 95 -27.49 29.29 -23.69
C ALA A 95 -27.15 27.79 -23.74
N ASP A 96 -27.84 27.02 -24.58
CA ASP A 96 -27.53 25.61 -24.83
C ASP A 96 -26.13 25.43 -25.43
N ALA A 97 -25.76 26.27 -26.40
CA ALA A 97 -24.43 26.24 -27.00
C ALA A 97 -23.33 26.58 -25.97
N HIS A 98 -23.54 27.59 -25.13
CA HIS A 98 -22.62 27.93 -24.05
C HIS A 98 -22.47 26.80 -23.04
N THR A 99 -23.58 26.14 -22.69
CA THR A 99 -23.58 24.98 -21.80
C THR A 99 -22.79 23.82 -22.39
N ARG A 100 -23.01 23.49 -23.67
CA ARG A 100 -22.26 22.43 -24.37
C ARG A 100 -20.76 22.73 -24.45
N VAL A 101 -20.39 23.99 -24.72
CA VAL A 101 -18.99 24.41 -24.74
C VAL A 101 -18.36 24.32 -23.34
N ALA A 102 -19.09 24.68 -22.29
CA ALA A 102 -18.63 24.56 -20.91
C ALA A 102 -18.38 23.09 -20.54
N ILE A 103 -19.30 22.19 -20.88
CA ILE A 103 -19.15 20.74 -20.68
C ILE A 103 -17.93 20.22 -21.44
N ALA A 104 -17.80 20.52 -22.73
CA ALA A 104 -16.66 20.07 -23.53
C ALA A 104 -15.30 20.58 -23.01
N ARG A 105 -15.27 21.78 -22.42
CA ARG A 105 -14.06 22.31 -21.77
C ARG A 105 -13.73 21.57 -20.48
N ALA A 106 -14.73 21.28 -19.65
CA ALA A 106 -14.55 20.52 -18.42
C ALA A 106 -14.09 19.08 -18.72
N GLU A 107 -14.70 18.42 -19.71
CA GLU A 107 -14.28 17.08 -20.15
C GLU A 107 -12.85 17.07 -20.70
N ARG A 108 -12.46 18.10 -21.46
CA ARG A 108 -11.09 18.25 -21.96
C ARG A 108 -10.09 18.43 -20.82
N GLU A 109 -10.42 19.24 -19.81
CA GLU A 109 -9.58 19.45 -18.64
C GLU A 109 -9.43 18.16 -17.81
N GLN A 110 -10.53 17.45 -17.59
CA GLN A 110 -10.51 16.13 -16.95
C GLN A 110 -9.65 15.12 -17.75
N ALA A 111 -9.76 15.10 -19.07
CA ALA A 111 -8.95 14.22 -19.92
C ALA A 111 -7.45 14.54 -19.82
N PHE A 112 -7.07 15.82 -19.77
CA PHE A 112 -5.67 16.20 -19.57
C PHE A 112 -5.16 15.82 -18.19
N GLU A 113 -5.97 16.01 -17.16
CA GLU A 113 -5.61 15.62 -15.80
C GLU A 113 -5.42 14.11 -15.67
N GLN A 114 -6.31 13.31 -16.29
CA GLN A 114 -6.16 11.87 -16.35
C GLN A 114 -4.88 11.44 -17.08
N VAL A 115 -4.52 12.11 -18.18
CA VAL A 115 -3.27 11.84 -18.89
C VAL A 115 -2.06 12.23 -18.04
N ARG A 116 -2.12 13.36 -17.31
CA ARG A 116 -1.05 13.79 -16.40
C ARG A 116 -0.82 12.76 -15.30
N LEU A 117 -1.87 12.37 -14.59
CA LEU A 117 -1.81 11.35 -13.53
C LEU A 117 -1.32 10.00 -14.08
N SER A 118 -1.77 9.61 -15.27
CA SER A 118 -1.31 8.37 -15.91
C SER A 118 0.18 8.40 -16.27
N ARG A 119 0.70 9.56 -16.69
CA ARG A 119 2.14 9.74 -16.97
C ARG A 119 2.97 9.68 -15.69
N GLU A 120 2.54 10.38 -14.65
CA GLU A 120 3.21 10.36 -13.34
C GLU A 120 3.25 8.94 -12.75
N ALA A 121 2.13 8.21 -12.83
CA ALA A 121 2.08 6.81 -12.41
C ALA A 121 3.01 5.92 -13.25
N ALA A 122 3.09 6.15 -14.56
CA ALA A 122 3.98 5.40 -15.45
C ALA A 122 5.46 5.70 -15.20
N GLU A 123 5.81 6.95 -14.89
CA GLU A 123 7.16 7.36 -14.51
C GLU A 123 7.56 6.74 -13.17
N ALA A 124 6.71 6.85 -12.15
CA ALA A 124 6.94 6.22 -10.85
C ALA A 124 7.12 4.69 -10.96
N ALA A 125 6.31 4.03 -11.79
CA ALA A 125 6.45 2.59 -12.04
C ALA A 125 7.76 2.23 -12.76
N ARG A 126 8.28 3.10 -13.63
CA ARG A 126 9.59 2.91 -14.28
C ARG A 126 10.73 3.07 -13.31
N GLU A 127 10.70 4.11 -12.48
CA GLU A 127 11.70 4.35 -11.43
C GLU A 127 11.73 3.20 -10.42
N GLU A 128 10.56 2.68 -10.01
CA GLU A 128 10.48 1.50 -9.17
C GLU A 128 11.06 0.26 -9.85
N ALA A 129 10.74 0.02 -11.12
CA ALA A 129 11.31 -1.09 -11.88
C ALA A 129 12.84 -0.98 -12.05
N GLU A 130 13.37 0.23 -12.23
CA GLU A 130 14.82 0.48 -12.28
C GLU A 130 15.50 0.23 -10.94
N ARG A 131 14.90 0.70 -9.83
CA ARG A 131 15.38 0.40 -8.48
C ARG A 131 15.39 -1.10 -8.21
N MET A 132 14.32 -1.81 -8.56
CA MET A 132 14.24 -3.27 -8.40
C MET A 132 15.29 -3.99 -9.25
N ARG A 133 15.54 -3.54 -10.49
CA ARG A 133 16.63 -4.09 -11.32
C ARG A 133 17.99 -3.88 -10.68
N GLY A 134 18.27 -2.67 -10.18
CA GLY A 134 19.52 -2.37 -9.48
C GLY A 134 19.74 -3.25 -8.26
N GLN A 135 18.69 -3.47 -7.46
CA GLN A 135 18.76 -4.37 -6.29
C GLN A 135 19.03 -5.83 -6.68
N VAL A 136 18.43 -6.32 -7.76
CA VAL A 136 18.68 -7.68 -8.26
C VAL A 136 20.10 -7.83 -8.78
N GLU A 137 20.63 -6.82 -9.47
CA GLU A 137 22.02 -6.78 -9.94
C GLU A 137 23.00 -6.77 -8.76
N GLU A 138 22.77 -5.91 -7.76
CA GLU A 138 23.57 -5.83 -6.54
C GLU A 138 23.56 -7.17 -5.78
N ALA A 139 22.39 -7.75 -5.54
CA ALA A 139 22.27 -9.07 -4.93
C ALA A 139 22.97 -10.18 -5.76
N GLY A 140 22.98 -10.05 -7.09
CA GLY A 140 23.72 -10.93 -7.98
C GLY A 140 25.23 -10.83 -7.77
N VAL A 141 25.76 -9.60 -7.70
CA VAL A 141 27.19 -9.34 -7.44
C VAL A 141 27.60 -9.83 -6.04
N GLU A 142 26.78 -9.59 -5.03
CA GLU A 142 27.02 -10.09 -3.66
C GLU A 142 27.06 -11.62 -3.63
N ARG A 143 26.09 -12.28 -4.27
CA ARG A 143 26.06 -13.74 -4.39
C ARG A 143 27.32 -14.28 -5.06
N ASP A 144 27.71 -13.70 -6.20
CA ASP A 144 28.87 -14.16 -6.97
C ASP A 144 30.17 -13.93 -6.17
N THR A 145 30.26 -12.84 -5.42
CA THR A 145 31.37 -12.58 -4.49
C THR A 145 31.42 -13.62 -3.37
N ALA A 146 30.28 -13.91 -2.74
CA ALA A 146 30.18 -14.91 -1.69
C ALA A 146 30.53 -16.32 -2.18
N LEU A 147 30.14 -16.68 -3.42
CA LEU A 147 30.53 -17.94 -4.05
C LEU A 147 32.04 -18.00 -4.30
N ALA A 148 32.64 -16.94 -4.83
CA ALA A 148 34.08 -16.87 -5.03
C ALA A 148 34.87 -16.96 -3.70
N ASP A 149 34.38 -16.33 -2.63
CA ASP A 149 34.96 -16.45 -1.29
C ASP A 149 34.86 -17.88 -0.75
N ALA A 150 33.70 -18.53 -0.91
CA ALA A 150 33.51 -19.91 -0.50
C ALA A 150 34.44 -20.87 -1.26
N GLU A 151 34.63 -20.66 -2.56
CA GLU A 151 35.57 -21.42 -3.38
C GLU A 151 37.02 -21.22 -2.90
N ARG A 152 37.44 -19.97 -2.68
CA ARG A 152 38.78 -19.67 -2.13
C ARG A 152 39.00 -20.32 -0.77
N ALA A 153 38.02 -20.23 0.13
CA ALA A 153 38.10 -20.85 1.45
C ALA A 153 38.21 -22.38 1.35
N ARG A 154 37.49 -23.00 0.42
CA ARG A 154 37.57 -24.44 0.15
C ARG A 154 38.95 -24.83 -0.39
N GLU A 155 39.51 -24.06 -1.32
CA GLU A 155 40.86 -24.31 -1.85
C GLU A 155 41.93 -24.20 -0.76
N GLN A 156 41.84 -23.17 0.08
CA GLN A 156 42.74 -22.99 1.23
C GLN A 156 42.63 -24.15 2.23
N ALA A 157 41.41 -24.60 2.55
CA ALA A 157 41.20 -25.75 3.42
C ALA A 157 41.79 -27.04 2.85
N LEU A 158 41.62 -27.27 1.54
CA LEU A 158 42.23 -28.42 0.86
C LEU A 158 43.77 -28.33 0.83
N ALA A 159 44.33 -27.14 0.64
CA ALA A 159 45.78 -26.92 0.70
C ALA A 159 46.32 -27.22 2.11
N ALA A 160 45.67 -26.68 3.15
CA ALA A 160 46.04 -26.93 4.54
C ALA A 160 45.95 -28.43 4.91
N LEU A 161 44.93 -29.14 4.43
CA LEU A 161 44.82 -30.60 4.63
C LEU A 161 45.95 -31.37 3.93
N ARG A 162 46.35 -30.96 2.72
CA ARG A 162 47.47 -31.59 2.00
C ARG A 162 48.80 -31.36 2.71
N GLU A 163 49.01 -30.15 3.23
CA GLU A 163 50.19 -29.81 4.03
C GLU A 163 50.21 -30.60 5.34
N ALA A 164 49.11 -30.62 6.10
CA ALA A 164 49.01 -31.42 7.32
C ALA A 164 49.30 -32.91 7.06
N ALA A 165 48.78 -33.46 5.95
CA ALA A 165 49.05 -34.84 5.55
C ALA A 165 50.51 -35.07 5.14
N SER A 166 51.18 -34.10 4.49
CA SER A 166 52.60 -34.23 4.14
C SER A 166 53.49 -34.15 5.38
N THR A 167 53.21 -33.22 6.29
CA THR A 167 53.89 -33.11 7.59
C THR A 167 53.70 -34.37 8.42
N GLN A 168 52.50 -34.95 8.44
CA GLN A 168 52.24 -36.21 9.15
C GLN A 168 53.03 -37.39 8.55
N ARG A 169 53.17 -37.46 7.21
CA ARG A 169 54.00 -38.50 6.58
C ARG A 169 55.47 -38.32 6.94
N GLN A 170 55.98 -37.09 6.91
CA GLN A 170 57.37 -36.80 7.30
C GLN A 170 57.63 -37.09 8.78
N SER A 171 56.71 -36.76 9.67
CA SER A 171 56.87 -37.05 11.11
C SER A 171 56.86 -38.55 11.39
N ARG A 172 56.04 -39.33 10.66
CA ARG A 172 56.08 -40.80 10.73
C ARG A 172 57.39 -41.37 10.22
N GLN A 173 57.88 -40.91 9.07
CA GLN A 173 59.17 -41.36 8.53
C GLN A 173 60.33 -41.06 9.48
N THR A 174 60.39 -39.86 10.03
CA THR A 174 61.45 -39.50 11.00
C THR A 174 61.35 -40.30 12.30
N ALA A 175 60.15 -40.60 12.78
CA ALA A 175 59.94 -41.49 13.92
C ALA A 175 60.39 -42.94 13.62
N GLU A 176 60.05 -43.49 12.46
CA GLU A 176 60.48 -44.83 12.02
C GLU A 176 62.01 -44.92 11.84
N GLU A 177 62.65 -43.87 11.33
CA GLU A 177 64.10 -43.78 11.24
C GLU A 177 64.77 -43.67 12.61
N ALA A 178 64.18 -42.91 13.55
CA ALA A 178 64.66 -42.84 14.92
C ALA A 178 64.57 -44.20 15.61
N LEU A 179 63.47 -44.93 15.43
CA LEU A 179 63.31 -46.30 15.93
C LEU A 179 64.35 -47.25 15.34
N ARG A 180 64.55 -47.23 14.01
CA ARG A 180 65.58 -48.05 13.35
C ARG A 180 66.99 -47.76 13.89
N ARG A 181 67.32 -46.48 14.14
CA ARG A 181 68.61 -46.10 14.74
C ARG A 181 68.72 -46.58 16.19
N ALA A 182 67.65 -46.48 16.98
CA ALA A 182 67.62 -46.99 18.35
C ALA A 182 67.82 -48.51 18.39
N ASP A 183 67.13 -49.26 17.53
CA ASP A 183 67.28 -50.72 17.42
C ASP A 183 68.68 -51.14 16.95
N ALA A 184 69.30 -50.38 16.07
CA ALA A 184 70.68 -50.60 15.64
C ALA A 184 71.66 -50.33 16.79
N ALA A 185 71.48 -49.22 17.51
CA ALA A 185 72.29 -48.89 18.68
C ALA A 185 72.15 -49.94 19.80
N GLU A 186 70.94 -50.44 20.04
CA GLU A 186 70.70 -51.49 21.04
C GLU A 186 71.34 -52.82 20.62
N ARG A 187 71.27 -53.20 19.35
CA ARG A 187 71.99 -54.37 18.83
C ARG A 187 73.51 -54.23 18.98
N SER A 188 74.07 -53.07 18.65
CA SER A 188 75.49 -52.79 18.89
C SER A 188 75.85 -52.82 20.37
N ARG A 189 74.97 -52.34 21.27
CA ARG A 189 75.15 -52.41 22.72
C ARG A 189 75.17 -53.86 23.20
N VAL A 190 74.19 -54.66 22.79
CA VAL A 190 74.11 -56.09 23.13
C VAL A 190 75.35 -56.84 22.60
N GLN A 191 75.80 -56.55 21.37
CA GLN A 191 77.01 -57.13 20.83
C GLN A 191 78.26 -56.72 21.63
N ALA A 192 78.42 -55.44 21.94
CA ALA A 192 79.54 -54.95 22.74
C ALA A 192 79.55 -55.56 24.15
N VAL A 193 78.38 -55.71 24.78
CA VAL A 193 78.23 -56.40 26.06
C VAL A 193 78.58 -57.89 25.91
N GLY A 194 78.14 -58.56 24.85
CA GLY A 194 78.46 -59.95 24.55
C GLY A 194 79.97 -60.19 24.34
N GLU A 195 80.61 -59.32 23.56
CA GLU A 195 82.07 -59.34 23.37
C GLU A 195 82.80 -59.05 24.68
N MET A 196 82.30 -58.13 25.49
CA MET A 196 82.85 -57.83 26.81
C MET A 196 82.70 -59.02 27.77
N THR A 197 81.56 -59.73 27.76
CA THR A 197 81.37 -60.94 28.57
C THR A 197 82.29 -62.06 28.13
N VAL A 198 82.49 -62.27 26.82
CA VAL A 198 83.46 -63.25 26.31
C VAL A 198 84.89 -62.88 26.72
N ARG A 199 85.26 -61.59 26.65
CA ARG A 199 86.57 -61.12 27.14
C ARG A 199 86.70 -61.29 28.65
N LEU A 200 85.62 -61.09 29.41
CA LEU A 200 85.61 -61.28 30.87
C LEU A 200 85.76 -62.76 31.21
N GLU A 201 85.07 -63.65 30.52
CA GLU A 201 85.18 -65.11 30.69
C GLU A 201 86.57 -65.61 30.30
N ALA A 202 87.15 -65.10 29.21
CA ALA A 202 88.53 -65.41 28.83
C ALA A 202 89.54 -64.88 29.86
N ALA A 203 89.34 -63.65 30.36
CA ALA A 203 90.18 -63.07 31.41
C ALA A 203 90.02 -63.78 32.76
N LEU A 204 88.83 -64.30 33.08
CA LEU A 204 88.59 -65.12 34.27
C LEU A 204 89.23 -66.49 34.14
N ALA A 205 89.16 -67.14 32.98
CA ALA A 205 89.87 -68.40 32.71
C ALA A 205 91.40 -68.22 32.77
N GLU A 206 91.91 -67.12 32.20
CA GLU A 206 93.33 -66.74 32.28
C GLU A 206 93.72 -66.33 33.71
N SER A 207 92.80 -65.74 34.48
CA SER A 207 92.97 -65.43 35.91
C SER A 207 92.97 -66.68 36.80
N GLU A 208 92.19 -67.70 36.49
CA GLU A 208 92.18 -68.97 37.23
C GLU A 208 93.42 -69.80 36.89
N GLU A 209 93.86 -69.79 35.64
CA GLU A 209 95.10 -70.41 35.19
C GLU A 209 96.35 -69.69 35.73
N SER A 210 96.30 -68.36 35.86
CA SER A 210 97.36 -67.58 36.51
C SER A 210 97.28 -67.60 38.03
N ALA A 211 96.12 -67.74 38.67
CA ALA A 211 95.99 -67.96 40.13
C ALA A 211 96.56 -69.32 40.56
N GLY A 212 96.42 -70.35 39.72
CA GLY A 212 97.07 -71.65 39.91
C GLY A 212 98.60 -71.59 39.83
N ARG A 213 99.16 -70.69 39.01
CA ARG A 213 100.62 -70.48 38.90
C ARG A 213 101.16 -69.41 39.86
N ALA A 214 100.31 -68.48 40.31
CA ALA A 214 100.64 -67.44 41.28
C ALA A 214 100.68 -67.98 42.72
N ALA A 215 99.87 -68.98 43.08
CA ALA A 215 99.95 -69.59 44.42
C ALA A 215 101.33 -70.20 44.76
N GLU A 216 102.11 -70.64 43.77
CA GLU A 216 103.48 -71.16 43.96
C GLU A 216 104.58 -70.08 43.82
N ALA A 217 104.33 -69.01 43.06
CA ALA A 217 105.30 -67.92 42.84
C ALA A 217 105.15 -66.75 43.84
N GLN A 218 103.97 -66.59 44.45
CA GLN A 218 103.62 -65.51 45.37
C GLN A 218 104.25 -65.70 46.76
N ALA A 219 104.65 -66.93 47.13
CA ALA A 219 105.46 -67.19 48.33
C ALA A 219 106.89 -66.61 48.27
N THR A 220 107.39 -66.22 47.09
CA THR A 220 108.77 -65.74 46.92
C THR A 220 108.90 -64.31 46.36
N ALA A 221 107.81 -63.71 45.86
CA ALA A 221 107.82 -62.35 45.29
C ALA A 221 107.12 -61.27 46.14
N GLU A 222 106.32 -61.65 47.15
CA GLU A 222 105.63 -60.72 48.06
C GLU A 222 106.57 -59.88 48.93
N GLN A 223 107.85 -60.25 49.05
CA GLN A 223 108.81 -59.55 49.89
C GLN A 223 109.52 -58.37 49.20
N ALA A 224 109.37 -58.17 47.89
CA ALA A 224 110.17 -57.18 47.14
C ALA A 224 109.39 -56.17 46.27
N ALA A 225 108.10 -56.38 45.98
CA ALA A 225 107.30 -55.48 45.13
C ALA A 225 106.28 -54.60 45.89
N ALA A 226 106.07 -54.85 47.19
CA ALA A 226 105.10 -54.15 48.02
C ALA A 226 105.43 -52.66 48.27
N GLU A 227 106.68 -52.22 48.06
CA GLU A 227 107.11 -50.86 48.42
C GLU A 227 107.09 -49.85 47.26
N ARG A 228 106.97 -50.27 45.99
CA ARG A 228 107.17 -49.34 44.87
C ARG A 228 105.90 -48.98 44.07
N ASP A 229 104.96 -49.91 43.94
CA ASP A 229 103.81 -49.72 43.03
C ASP A 229 102.56 -49.14 43.73
N LYS A 230 102.56 -49.09 45.07
CA LYS A 230 101.52 -48.45 45.88
C LYS A 230 101.49 -46.91 45.71
N ALA A 231 102.64 -46.29 45.38
CA ALA A 231 102.77 -44.84 45.29
C ALA A 231 102.33 -44.23 43.93
N ILE A 232 102.31 -45.00 42.84
CA ILE A 232 102.03 -44.47 41.48
C ILE A 232 100.55 -44.68 41.09
N ALA A 233 99.91 -45.75 41.56
CA ALA A 233 98.49 -46.04 41.29
C ALA A 233 97.54 -45.08 42.03
N GLU A 234 97.86 -44.70 43.28
CA GLU A 234 97.05 -43.79 44.11
C GLU A 234 97.04 -42.34 43.56
N ALA A 235 98.14 -41.87 42.97
CA ALA A 235 98.22 -40.52 42.38
C ALA A 235 97.43 -40.38 41.06
N THR A 236 97.35 -41.44 40.26
CA THR A 236 96.67 -41.43 38.95
C THR A 236 95.15 -41.60 39.10
N LEU A 237 94.70 -42.37 40.09
CA LEU A 237 93.29 -42.54 40.44
C LEU A 237 92.70 -41.24 41.03
N ALA A 238 93.46 -40.53 41.88
CA ALA A 238 93.06 -39.24 42.45
C ALA A 238 92.91 -38.12 41.40
N GLY A 239 93.74 -38.13 40.34
CA GLY A 239 93.63 -37.20 39.22
C GLY A 239 92.38 -37.43 38.35
N ARG A 240 92.05 -38.70 38.04
CA ARG A 240 90.84 -39.04 37.27
C ARG A 240 89.56 -38.76 38.06
N MET A 241 89.53 -39.06 39.37
CA MET A 241 88.38 -38.74 40.21
C MET A 241 88.16 -37.23 40.38
N ARG A 242 89.20 -36.39 40.31
CA ARG A 242 89.05 -34.92 40.28
C ARG A 242 88.44 -34.41 38.98
N VAL A 243 88.91 -34.90 37.82
CA VAL A 243 88.36 -34.51 36.51
C VAL A 243 86.92 -35.00 36.35
N GLU A 244 86.60 -36.21 36.80
CA GLU A 244 85.23 -36.73 36.78
C GLU A 244 84.31 -35.96 37.75
N ALA A 245 84.80 -35.58 38.94
CA ALA A 245 84.05 -34.74 39.87
C ALA A 245 83.82 -33.32 39.33
N GLU A 246 84.81 -32.71 38.66
CA GLU A 246 84.67 -31.40 38.01
C GLU A 246 83.71 -31.46 36.82
N GLN A 247 83.75 -32.52 36.00
CA GLN A 247 82.80 -32.74 34.92
C GLN A 247 81.37 -33.03 35.43
N ALA A 248 81.24 -33.76 36.54
CA ALA A 248 79.96 -34.00 37.19
C ALA A 248 79.37 -32.72 37.81
N ALA A 249 80.22 -31.85 38.38
CA ALA A 249 79.83 -30.54 38.90
C ALA A 249 79.46 -29.56 37.77
N ALA A 250 80.22 -29.53 36.67
CA ALA A 250 79.86 -28.74 35.49
C ALA A 250 78.53 -29.23 34.88
N GLY A 251 78.32 -30.54 34.82
CA GLY A 251 77.07 -31.14 34.37
C GLY A 251 75.87 -30.87 35.31
N SER A 252 76.08 -30.78 36.62
CA SER A 252 75.01 -30.43 37.57
C SER A 252 74.63 -28.95 37.48
N ILE A 253 75.61 -28.06 37.31
CA ILE A 253 75.38 -26.63 37.09
C ILE A 253 74.65 -26.39 35.76
N ALA A 254 75.06 -27.06 34.68
CA ALA A 254 74.37 -26.95 33.39
C ALA A 254 72.91 -27.45 33.45
N ARG A 255 72.64 -28.53 34.20
CA ARG A 255 71.28 -29.03 34.45
C ARG A 255 70.45 -28.06 35.29
N ALA A 256 71.04 -27.44 36.31
CA ALA A 256 70.38 -26.44 37.13
C ALA A 256 70.00 -25.19 36.31
N GLN A 257 70.92 -24.69 35.49
CA GLN A 257 70.66 -23.55 34.59
C GLN A 257 69.61 -23.87 33.53
N ALA A 258 69.60 -25.09 32.97
CA ALA A 258 68.57 -25.52 32.04
C ALA A 258 67.18 -25.61 32.71
N ALA A 259 67.12 -26.07 33.96
CA ALA A 259 65.88 -26.13 34.74
C ALA A 259 65.35 -24.73 35.10
N GLU A 260 66.23 -23.79 35.44
CA GLU A 260 65.87 -22.39 35.66
C GLU A 260 65.34 -21.73 34.39
N ALA A 261 66.01 -21.92 33.25
CA ALA A 261 65.56 -21.39 31.97
C ALA A 261 64.18 -21.95 31.55
N GLU A 262 63.91 -23.23 31.83
CA GLU A 262 62.60 -23.82 31.54
C GLU A 262 61.51 -23.32 32.50
N ARG A 263 61.85 -23.09 33.78
CA ARG A 263 60.95 -22.45 34.74
C ARG A 263 60.57 -21.04 34.30
N ASP A 264 61.53 -20.24 33.85
CA ASP A 264 61.29 -18.86 33.43
C ASP A 264 60.44 -18.79 32.15
N ARG A 265 60.63 -19.74 31.22
CA ARG A 265 59.74 -19.91 30.06
C ARG A 265 58.34 -20.33 30.48
N ALA A 266 58.21 -21.24 31.45
CA ALA A 266 56.91 -21.68 31.95
C ALA A 266 56.15 -20.53 32.64
N LEU A 267 56.83 -19.71 33.43
CA LEU A 267 56.27 -18.49 34.04
C LEU A 267 55.85 -17.47 32.98
N SER A 268 56.69 -17.22 31.98
CA SER A 268 56.36 -16.31 30.88
C SER A 268 55.12 -16.78 30.09
N ARG A 269 54.99 -18.09 29.84
CA ARG A 269 53.80 -18.68 29.21
C ARG A 269 52.56 -18.55 30.09
N ALA A 270 52.70 -18.72 31.40
CA ALA A 270 51.60 -18.57 32.35
C ALA A 270 51.08 -17.13 32.39
N VAL A 271 51.98 -16.15 32.48
CA VAL A 271 51.64 -14.71 32.46
C VAL A 271 50.96 -14.33 31.14
N ALA A 272 51.49 -14.77 30.00
CA ALA A 272 50.87 -14.50 28.69
C ALA A 272 49.47 -15.15 28.57
N ALA A 273 49.28 -16.36 29.11
CA ALA A 273 47.98 -17.02 29.13
C ALA A 273 46.97 -16.31 30.05
N GLU A 274 47.43 -15.73 31.16
CA GLU A 274 46.59 -14.95 32.07
C GLU A 274 46.16 -13.62 31.45
N GLN A 275 47.09 -12.90 30.82
CA GLN A 275 46.78 -11.68 30.05
C GLN A 275 45.80 -11.94 28.90
N ALA A 276 45.97 -13.05 28.17
CA ALA A 276 45.04 -13.43 27.11
C ALA A 276 43.65 -13.77 27.65
N ARG A 277 43.55 -14.37 28.85
CA ARG A 277 42.27 -14.62 29.53
C ARG A 277 41.60 -13.31 29.96
N GLU A 278 42.34 -12.38 30.53
CA GLU A 278 41.82 -11.06 30.91
C GLU A 278 41.31 -10.28 29.70
N GLN A 279 42.06 -10.27 28.60
CA GLN A 279 41.63 -9.66 27.33
C GLN A 279 40.35 -10.31 26.80
N ALA A 280 40.29 -11.64 26.77
CA ALA A 280 39.08 -12.35 26.33
C ALA A 280 37.86 -12.08 27.24
N VAL A 281 38.06 -11.87 28.54
CA VAL A 281 36.98 -11.47 29.47
C VAL A 281 36.53 -10.03 29.19
N ALA A 282 37.47 -9.10 28.95
CA ALA A 282 37.16 -7.73 28.61
C ALA A 282 36.40 -7.63 27.28
N GLU A 283 36.85 -8.32 26.23
CA GLU A 283 36.18 -8.37 24.92
C GLU A 283 34.76 -8.94 25.04
N ARG A 284 34.55 -9.99 25.85
CA ARG A 284 33.22 -10.55 26.11
C ARG A 284 32.33 -9.58 26.88
N ALA A 285 32.88 -8.81 27.82
CA ALA A 285 32.13 -7.79 28.55
C ALA A 285 31.70 -6.64 27.62
N GLU A 286 32.59 -6.18 26.73
CA GLU A 286 32.28 -5.18 25.71
C GLU A 286 31.22 -5.69 24.71
N ALA A 287 31.35 -6.93 24.23
CA ALA A 287 30.37 -7.53 23.33
C ALA A 287 28.97 -7.59 23.96
N ARG A 288 28.87 -8.00 25.23
CA ARG A 288 27.61 -8.00 25.99
C ARG A 288 27.06 -6.60 26.20
N ALA A 289 27.92 -5.60 26.43
CA ALA A 289 27.49 -4.22 26.58
C ALA A 289 26.89 -3.66 25.27
N ARG A 290 27.52 -3.96 24.12
CA ARG A 290 27.02 -3.59 22.78
C ARG A 290 25.70 -4.30 22.46
N GLU A 291 25.58 -5.59 22.79
CA GLU A 291 24.33 -6.35 22.63
C GLU A 291 23.20 -5.75 23.48
N ALA A 292 23.46 -5.44 24.76
CA ALA A 292 22.49 -4.82 25.64
C ALA A 292 22.07 -3.41 25.16
N GLU A 293 22.98 -2.66 24.55
CA GLU A 293 22.67 -1.36 23.95
C GLU A 293 21.83 -1.48 22.67
N ALA A 294 22.15 -2.45 21.81
CA ALA A 294 21.37 -2.77 20.62
C ALA A 294 19.94 -3.20 20.99
N VAL A 295 19.76 -4.02 22.03
CA VAL A 295 18.43 -4.40 22.54
C VAL A 295 17.68 -3.16 23.04
N ARG A 296 18.30 -2.29 23.84
CA ARG A 296 17.66 -1.04 24.28
C ARG A 296 17.32 -0.09 23.13
N GLN A 297 18.08 -0.11 22.05
CA GLN A 297 17.79 0.68 20.85
C GLN A 297 16.61 0.09 20.07
N ALA A 298 16.57 -1.23 19.94
CA ALA A 298 15.45 -1.96 19.33
C ALA A 298 14.15 -1.69 20.11
N GLU A 299 14.15 -1.88 21.43
CA GLU A 299 12.98 -1.59 22.30
C GLU A 299 12.51 -0.13 22.16
N ARG A 300 13.43 0.84 22.10
CA ARG A 300 13.08 2.25 21.89
C ARG A 300 12.46 2.49 20.51
N SER A 301 12.97 1.82 19.48
CA SER A 301 12.42 1.94 18.12
C SER A 301 11.04 1.29 17.98
N GLU A 302 10.83 0.16 18.66
CA GLU A 302 9.55 -0.55 18.74
C GLU A 302 8.52 0.27 19.51
N ASN A 303 8.88 0.82 20.68
CA ASN A 303 8.00 1.69 21.45
C ASN A 303 7.62 2.95 20.66
N ALA A 304 8.59 3.59 19.99
CA ALA A 304 8.31 4.74 19.14
C ALA A 304 7.42 4.37 17.93
N ALA A 305 7.55 3.15 17.38
CA ALA A 305 6.66 2.66 16.34
C ALA A 305 5.25 2.40 16.85
N ALA A 306 5.11 1.79 18.03
CA ALA A 306 3.84 1.54 18.69
C ALA A 306 3.11 2.86 19.01
N GLU A 307 3.82 3.88 19.50
CA GLU A 307 3.26 5.22 19.74
C GLU A 307 2.76 5.88 18.44
N ARG A 308 3.51 5.77 17.34
CA ARG A 308 3.07 6.28 16.03
C ARG A 308 1.82 5.57 15.52
N ILE A 309 1.75 4.25 15.67
CA ILE A 309 0.58 3.46 15.29
C ILE A 309 -0.63 3.88 16.12
N ALA A 310 -0.48 3.98 17.45
CA ALA A 310 -1.56 4.41 18.34
C ALA A 310 -2.04 5.84 18.02
N ALA A 311 -1.12 6.76 17.69
CA ALA A 311 -1.48 8.12 17.26
C ALA A 311 -2.25 8.11 15.93
N ALA A 312 -1.82 7.30 14.95
CA ALA A 312 -2.50 7.16 13.66
C ALA A 312 -3.90 6.55 13.82
N GLU A 313 -4.07 5.56 14.70
CA GLU A 313 -5.37 4.97 15.03
C GLU A 313 -6.32 6.00 15.67
N GLN A 314 -5.82 6.82 16.60
CA GLN A 314 -6.62 7.89 17.20
C GLN A 314 -7.03 8.94 16.17
N GLU A 315 -6.15 9.32 15.25
CA GLU A 315 -6.48 10.25 14.17
C GLU A 315 -7.52 9.65 13.21
N ALA A 316 -7.36 8.38 12.82
CA ALA A 316 -8.32 7.66 12.00
C ALA A 316 -9.70 7.57 12.69
N ALA A 317 -9.74 7.28 13.99
CA ALA A 317 -10.98 7.26 14.76
C ALA A 317 -11.68 8.63 14.76
N ARG A 318 -10.92 9.73 14.96
CA ARG A 318 -11.46 11.10 14.88
C ARG A 318 -11.99 11.44 13.50
N ARG A 319 -11.31 11.01 12.43
CA ARG A 319 -11.77 11.22 11.04
C ARG A 319 -13.08 10.47 10.79
N ILE A 320 -13.16 9.19 11.20
CA ILE A 320 -14.39 8.39 11.08
C ILE A 320 -15.54 9.03 11.87
N GLU A 321 -15.28 9.52 13.08
CA GLU A 321 -16.29 10.20 13.88
C GLU A 321 -16.73 11.53 13.25
N GLY A 322 -15.79 12.31 12.70
CA GLY A 322 -16.09 13.52 11.94
C GLY A 322 -16.94 13.25 10.70
N GLU A 323 -16.60 12.23 9.91
CA GLU A 323 -17.39 11.82 8.74
C GLU A 323 -18.79 11.34 9.13
N ARG A 324 -18.93 10.59 10.23
CA ARG A 324 -20.24 10.21 10.78
C ARG A 324 -21.05 11.44 11.19
N GLY A 325 -20.40 12.44 11.79
CA GLY A 325 -21.02 13.72 12.14
C GLY A 325 -21.57 14.45 10.91
N LEU A 326 -20.72 14.63 9.89
CA LEU A 326 -21.10 15.26 8.62
C LEU A 326 -22.23 14.50 7.91
N ARG A 327 -22.17 13.16 7.92
CA ARG A 327 -23.23 12.32 7.34
C ARG A 327 -24.55 12.48 8.11
N ALA A 328 -24.51 12.49 9.44
CA ALA A 328 -25.71 12.70 10.26
C ALA A 328 -26.30 14.11 10.05
N GLU A 329 -25.47 15.13 9.84
CA GLU A 329 -25.92 16.47 9.46
C GLU A 329 -26.56 16.51 8.07
N ALA A 330 -25.95 15.84 7.09
CA ALA A 330 -26.53 15.72 5.75
C ALA A 330 -27.87 14.96 5.76
N GLU A 331 -27.97 13.88 6.54
CA GLU A 331 -29.22 13.12 6.73
C GLU A 331 -30.29 13.98 7.42
N ARG A 332 -29.93 14.80 8.42
CA ARG A 332 -30.87 15.77 9.02
C ARG A 332 -31.30 16.85 8.02
N GLY A 333 -30.37 17.36 7.21
CA GLY A 333 -30.66 18.34 6.17
C GLY A 333 -31.60 17.81 5.09
N THR A 334 -31.38 16.57 4.63
CA THR A 334 -32.27 15.92 3.66
C THR A 334 -33.64 15.63 4.27
N ALA A 335 -33.71 15.14 5.51
CA ALA A 335 -34.98 14.94 6.21
C ALA A 335 -35.78 16.25 6.36
N ALA A 336 -35.11 17.35 6.72
CA ALA A 336 -35.74 18.67 6.80
C ALA A 336 -36.24 19.15 5.44
N ALA A 337 -35.45 18.98 4.37
CA ALA A 337 -35.86 19.33 3.01
C ALA A 337 -37.06 18.50 2.52
N VAL A 338 -37.11 17.21 2.86
CA VAL A 338 -38.26 16.34 2.56
C VAL A 338 -39.50 16.80 3.31
N ALA A 339 -39.39 17.09 4.61
CA ALA A 339 -40.51 17.59 5.41
C ALA A 339 -41.05 18.92 4.85
N GLU A 340 -40.16 19.82 4.43
CA GLU A 340 -40.56 21.10 3.81
C GLU A 340 -41.25 20.89 2.46
N ARG A 341 -40.72 20.00 1.62
CA ARG A 341 -41.38 19.62 0.35
C ARG A 341 -42.79 19.06 0.61
N ASP A 342 -42.94 18.17 1.58
CA ASP A 342 -44.22 17.54 1.89
C ASP A 342 -45.23 18.58 2.41
N ARG A 343 -44.77 19.52 3.24
CA ARG A 343 -45.55 20.68 3.67
C ARG A 343 -46.02 21.53 2.49
N LEU A 344 -45.09 21.95 1.62
CA LEU A 344 -45.42 22.77 0.44
C LEU A 344 -46.36 22.03 -0.52
N THR A 345 -46.22 20.72 -0.65
CA THR A 345 -47.11 19.87 -1.46
C THR A 345 -48.53 19.85 -0.87
N MET A 346 -48.66 19.75 0.46
CA MET A 346 -49.94 19.81 1.15
C MET A 346 -50.60 21.20 1.02
N GLU A 347 -49.82 22.27 1.17
CA GLU A 347 -50.28 23.65 0.98
C GLU A 347 -50.77 23.87 -0.46
N LEU A 348 -50.03 23.38 -1.45
CA LEU A 348 -50.44 23.43 -2.86
C LEU A 348 -51.75 22.65 -3.10
N ALA A 349 -51.89 21.46 -2.53
CA ALA A 349 -53.10 20.65 -2.66
C ALA A 349 -54.32 21.36 -2.04
N LEU A 350 -54.14 22.02 -0.89
CA LEU A 350 -55.18 22.83 -0.26
C LEU A 350 -55.59 24.03 -1.13
N GLU A 351 -54.63 24.75 -1.72
CA GLU A 351 -54.92 25.85 -2.62
C GLU A 351 -55.60 25.39 -3.91
N GLN A 352 -55.21 24.24 -4.46
CA GLN A 352 -55.88 23.64 -5.60
C GLN A 352 -57.33 23.25 -5.28
N ALA A 353 -57.58 22.70 -4.08
CA ALA A 353 -58.93 22.39 -3.61
C ALA A 353 -59.78 23.66 -3.41
N ARG A 354 -59.23 24.71 -2.79
CA ARG A 354 -59.88 26.03 -2.68
C ARG A 354 -60.21 26.60 -4.06
N GLY A 355 -59.28 26.51 -5.01
CA GLY A 355 -59.49 26.96 -6.38
C GLY A 355 -60.51 26.11 -7.15
N ALA A 356 -60.65 24.82 -6.85
CA ALA A 356 -61.70 23.96 -7.41
C ALA A 356 -63.08 24.30 -6.83
N ASP A 357 -63.17 24.52 -5.51
CA ASP A 357 -64.40 24.91 -4.84
C ASP A 357 -64.92 26.28 -5.33
N LEU A 358 -64.04 27.29 -5.41
CA LEU A 358 -64.40 28.60 -5.98
C LEU A 358 -64.89 28.50 -7.43
N ARG A 359 -64.30 27.61 -8.24
CA ARG A 359 -64.78 27.35 -9.61
C ARG A 359 -66.18 26.74 -9.59
N ALA A 360 -66.44 25.75 -8.74
CA ALA A 360 -67.75 25.15 -8.57
C ALA A 360 -68.80 26.18 -8.08
N GLN A 361 -68.44 27.05 -7.14
CA GLN A 361 -69.31 28.15 -6.68
C GLN A 361 -69.64 29.12 -7.84
N ILE A 362 -68.65 29.50 -8.65
CA ILE A 362 -68.88 30.36 -9.83
C ILE A 362 -69.79 29.67 -10.84
N GLU A 363 -69.62 28.37 -11.07
CA GLU A 363 -70.50 27.59 -11.96
C GLU A 363 -71.92 27.50 -11.41
N SER A 364 -72.10 27.26 -10.12
CA SER A 364 -73.40 27.28 -9.44
C SER A 364 -74.09 28.64 -9.57
N LEU A 365 -73.38 29.72 -9.24
CA LEU A 365 -73.91 31.10 -9.38
C LEU A 365 -74.25 31.44 -10.84
N ARG A 366 -73.49 30.95 -11.81
CA ARG A 366 -73.81 31.10 -13.23
C ARG A 366 -75.08 30.33 -13.60
N ALA A 367 -75.25 29.12 -13.09
CA ALA A 367 -76.46 28.31 -13.29
C ALA A 367 -77.69 28.97 -12.65
N GLU A 368 -77.57 29.46 -11.42
CA GLU A 368 -78.62 30.24 -10.73
C GLU A 368 -78.97 31.50 -11.49
N ALA A 369 -77.98 32.26 -11.96
CA ALA A 369 -78.19 33.44 -12.79
C ALA A 369 -78.81 33.10 -14.16
N SER A 370 -78.58 31.90 -14.70
CA SER A 370 -79.27 31.40 -15.88
C SER A 370 -80.74 31.09 -15.57
N GLY A 371 -81.01 30.38 -14.48
CA GLY A 371 -82.37 30.05 -14.05
C GLY A 371 -83.18 31.29 -13.67
N LEU A 372 -82.58 32.30 -13.03
CA LEU A 372 -83.22 33.60 -12.78
C LEU A 372 -83.55 34.33 -14.08
N ARG A 373 -82.66 34.29 -15.08
CA ARG A 373 -82.92 34.85 -16.40
C ARG A 373 -84.06 34.12 -17.12
N GLU A 374 -84.09 32.80 -17.07
CA GLU A 374 -85.18 32.00 -17.63
C GLU A 374 -86.52 32.31 -16.94
N ARG A 375 -86.54 32.44 -15.61
CA ARG A 375 -87.73 32.86 -14.86
C ARG A 375 -88.19 34.27 -15.21
N ALA A 376 -87.26 35.21 -15.38
CA ALA A 376 -87.58 36.57 -15.80
C ALA A 376 -88.19 36.60 -17.21
N VAL A 377 -87.59 35.88 -18.16
CA VAL A 377 -88.12 35.73 -19.53
C VAL A 377 -89.50 35.07 -19.51
N ALA A 378 -89.71 34.03 -18.69
CA ALA A 378 -91.00 33.37 -18.54
C ALA A 378 -92.06 34.23 -17.84
N ALA A 379 -91.66 35.21 -17.04
CA ALA A 379 -92.55 36.21 -16.45
C ALA A 379 -92.93 37.28 -17.47
N GLU A 380 -91.96 37.80 -18.23
CA GLU A 380 -92.20 38.74 -19.33
C GLU A 380 -93.12 38.14 -20.40
N LEU A 381 -92.92 36.87 -20.77
CA LEU A 381 -93.80 36.15 -21.70
C LEU A 381 -95.22 35.95 -21.16
N ARG A 382 -95.39 35.80 -19.84
CA ARG A 382 -96.71 35.71 -19.20
C ARG A 382 -97.43 37.06 -19.14
N VAL A 383 -96.69 38.15 -18.93
CA VAL A 383 -97.23 39.51 -19.02
C VAL A 383 -97.62 39.85 -20.47
N ALA A 384 -96.86 39.38 -21.46
CA ALA A 384 -97.16 39.58 -22.88
C ALA A 384 -98.31 38.69 -23.43
N GLN A 385 -98.81 37.72 -22.65
CA GLN A 385 -99.93 36.82 -23.01
C GLN A 385 -101.19 37.10 -22.17
N GLY A 386 -101.18 38.16 -21.35
CA GLY A 386 -102.25 38.54 -20.42
C GLY A 386 -103.02 39.81 -20.77
N ASP A 387 -102.80 40.39 -21.95
CA ASP A 387 -103.68 41.34 -22.66
C ASP A 387 -104.10 40.70 -23.99
#